data_AF-F8K8W2-F1
#
_entry.id   AF-F8K8W2-F1
#
_cell.length_a   1.000
_cell.length_b   1.000
_cell.length_c   1.000
_cell.angle_alpha   90.00
_cell.angle_beta   90.00
_cell.angle_gamma   90.00
#
_symmetry.space_group_name_H-M   'P 1'
#
loop_
_entity.id
_entity.type
_entity.pdbx_description
1 polymer ?
#
loop_
_entity_poly.entity_id
_entity_poly.type
_entity_poly.pdbx_seq_one_letter_code
_entity_poly.pdbx_strand_id
1 'polypeptide(L)'
;MFVPIPSFAVAAMDAPLLVESMLPSPNRSSSEDSFGLRVLCEPWPIIPDLGLESSIVNRIRVLEAANSPFLLGKAKGEYWAEIKESLRNSSYQREYYRGLDFENRDLLIRERKHSCYEVFREILLRNPSLEEAAAYPPQENFISFLNEKRDALDVSHPGHSPAEVDRLEILFLKEVEKDLVKNGSGSIHIIGNLN
;
A
#
# COMPACT_ATOMS: atom_id res chain seq x y z
N MET A 1 -11.48 -72.06 -47.67
CA MET A 1 -12.41 -72.28 -48.80
C MET A 1 -13.72 -71.62 -48.42
N PHE A 2 -13.98 -70.40 -48.90
CA PHE A 2 -14.71 -70.03 -50.12
C PHE A 2 -16.11 -69.47 -49.74
N VAL A 3 -16.19 -68.14 -49.90
CA VAL A 3 -17.28 -67.14 -50.06
C VAL A 3 -18.68 -67.67 -50.46
N PRO A 4 -19.81 -66.94 -50.26
CA PRO A 4 -20.05 -65.66 -50.99
C PRO A 4 -20.85 -64.54 -50.27
N ILE A 5 -20.61 -63.31 -50.75
CA ILE A 5 -21.50 -62.15 -50.71
C ILE A 5 -22.47 -62.23 -51.90
N PRO A 6 -23.70 -61.71 -51.79
CA PRO A 6 -24.16 -60.66 -52.73
C PRO A 6 -25.00 -59.61 -51.98
N SER A 7 -25.50 -58.52 -52.54
CA SER A 7 -25.17 -57.58 -53.62
C SER A 7 -26.31 -56.54 -53.58
N PHE A 8 -26.07 -55.35 -54.11
CA PHE A 8 -26.87 -54.14 -54.01
C PHE A 8 -28.34 -54.25 -54.48
N ALA A 9 -29.22 -53.44 -53.87
CA ALA A 9 -30.39 -52.88 -54.55
C ALA A 9 -30.74 -51.51 -53.96
N VAL A 10 -30.56 -50.47 -54.78
CA VAL A 10 -31.13 -49.12 -54.62
C VAL A 10 -32.51 -49.14 -55.31
N ALA A 11 -33.54 -48.62 -54.64
CA ALA A 11 -34.77 -48.20 -55.30
C ALA A 11 -35.30 -46.94 -54.60
N ALA A 12 -35.70 -45.96 -55.41
CA ALA A 12 -36.05 -44.61 -55.03
C ALA A 12 -37.56 -44.36 -55.19
N MET A 13 -38.01 -43.25 -54.58
CA MET A 13 -39.19 -42.41 -54.87
C MET A 13 -40.57 -42.92 -54.40
N ASP A 14 -41.21 -42.20 -53.46
CA ASP A 14 -42.38 -41.34 -53.71
C ASP A 14 -42.87 -40.59 -52.44
N ALA A 15 -43.20 -39.30 -52.61
CA ALA A 15 -43.75 -38.34 -51.61
C ALA A 15 -45.32 -38.46 -51.53
N PRO A 16 -46.15 -37.67 -50.77
CA PRO A 16 -45.90 -36.33 -50.16
C PRO A 16 -46.63 -35.90 -48.83
N LEU A 17 -46.16 -34.76 -48.29
CA LEU A 17 -46.84 -33.60 -47.65
C LEU A 17 -47.40 -33.53 -46.20
N LEU A 18 -47.21 -32.31 -45.64
CA LEU A 18 -47.81 -31.58 -44.47
C LEU A 18 -47.08 -31.75 -43.11
N VAL A 19 -46.79 -30.74 -42.27
CA VAL A 19 -47.13 -29.30 -42.13
C VAL A 19 -46.16 -28.75 -41.05
N GLU A 20 -45.34 -27.74 -41.36
CA GLU A 20 -45.43 -26.35 -40.83
C GLU A 20 -44.61 -26.04 -39.56
N SER A 21 -43.94 -24.88 -39.62
CA SER A 21 -43.36 -24.07 -38.55
C SER A 21 -41.96 -24.40 -37.99
N MET A 22 -40.93 -23.80 -38.60
CA MET A 22 -39.72 -23.35 -37.87
C MET A 22 -39.29 -21.99 -38.44
N LEU A 23 -40.00 -20.93 -38.09
CA LEU A 23 -39.46 -19.56 -38.15
C LEU A 23 -38.59 -19.31 -36.91
N PRO A 24 -37.56 -18.45 -37.01
CA PRO A 24 -36.50 -18.35 -36.02
C PRO A 24 -37.01 -17.64 -34.77
N SER A 25 -36.86 -18.27 -33.61
CA SER A 25 -37.15 -17.64 -32.33
C SER A 25 -36.22 -16.45 -32.07
N PRO A 26 -36.74 -15.31 -31.58
CA PRO A 26 -35.98 -14.09 -31.40
C PRO A 26 -35.10 -14.17 -30.15
N ASN A 27 -33.89 -13.63 -30.29
CA ASN A 27 -33.04 -13.07 -29.23
C ASN A 27 -33.39 -13.50 -27.79
N ARG A 28 -32.83 -14.62 -27.33
CA ARG A 28 -32.39 -14.71 -25.93
C ARG A 28 -30.92 -14.35 -25.88
N SER A 29 -30.63 -13.05 -25.95
CA SER A 29 -29.35 -12.54 -25.45
C SER A 29 -29.41 -12.73 -23.93
N SER A 30 -28.90 -13.87 -23.47
CA SER A 30 -28.82 -14.20 -22.06
C SER A 30 -27.76 -13.31 -21.42
N SER A 31 -28.13 -12.57 -20.38
CA SER A 31 -27.18 -11.81 -19.55
C SER A 31 -26.13 -12.70 -18.89
N GLU A 32 -26.36 -14.01 -18.83
CA GLU A 32 -25.41 -15.00 -18.29
C GLU A 32 -24.17 -15.15 -19.18
N ASP A 33 -24.33 -14.94 -20.50
CA ASP A 33 -23.22 -14.99 -21.46
C ASP A 33 -22.25 -13.82 -21.24
N SER A 34 -22.77 -12.66 -20.79
CA SER A 34 -21.95 -11.52 -20.42
C SER A 34 -21.18 -11.74 -19.10
N PHE A 35 -21.68 -12.55 -18.17
CA PHE A 35 -20.92 -12.87 -16.96
C PHE A 35 -19.76 -13.80 -17.30
N GLY A 36 -20.02 -14.87 -18.07
CA GLY A 36 -18.97 -15.77 -18.57
C GLY A 36 -17.89 -15.05 -19.38
N LEU A 37 -18.27 -14.11 -20.26
CA LEU A 37 -17.32 -13.29 -21.01
C LEU A 37 -16.55 -12.29 -20.14
N ARG A 38 -17.19 -11.63 -19.16
CA ARG A 38 -16.50 -10.74 -18.20
C ARG A 38 -15.53 -11.51 -17.31
N VAL A 39 -15.86 -12.77 -16.97
CA VAL A 39 -14.97 -13.65 -16.20
C VAL A 39 -13.67 -14.00 -16.91
N LEU A 40 -13.68 -13.97 -18.24
CA LEU A 40 -12.50 -14.23 -19.06
C LEU A 40 -11.73 -12.94 -19.43
N CYS A 41 -12.25 -11.76 -19.09
CA CYS A 41 -11.60 -10.48 -19.34
C CYS A 41 -10.84 -10.01 -18.09
N GLU A 42 -9.60 -10.48 -17.92
CA GLU A 42 -8.65 -9.80 -17.05
C GLU A 42 -8.14 -8.51 -17.74
N PRO A 43 -7.90 -7.42 -16.99
CA PRO A 43 -8.04 -7.30 -15.53
C PRO A 43 -9.43 -6.83 -15.09
N TRP A 44 -9.90 -7.40 -13.97
CA TRP A 44 -11.08 -6.93 -13.25
C TRP A 44 -10.86 -5.53 -12.66
N PRO A 45 -11.94 -4.75 -12.44
CA PRO A 45 -11.83 -3.51 -11.67
C PRO A 45 -11.22 -3.78 -10.29
N ILE A 46 -10.27 -2.92 -9.89
CA ILE A 46 -9.68 -2.96 -8.54
C ILE A 46 -10.80 -2.76 -7.50
N ILE A 47 -10.79 -3.58 -6.46
CA ILE A 47 -11.67 -3.46 -5.29
C ILE A 47 -10.87 -2.76 -4.18
N PRO A 48 -11.18 -1.49 -3.84
CA PRO A 48 -10.44 -0.76 -2.82
C PRO A 48 -10.75 -1.24 -1.40
N ASP A 49 -9.73 -1.26 -0.54
CA ASP A 49 -9.89 -1.39 0.91
C ASP A 49 -10.19 -0.02 1.52
N LEU A 50 -11.46 0.37 1.46
CA LEU A 50 -11.93 1.66 1.96
C LEU A 50 -11.66 1.86 3.45
N GLY A 51 -11.58 0.78 4.23
CA GLY A 51 -11.30 0.84 5.66
C GLY A 51 -9.87 1.25 5.92
N LEU A 52 -8.91 0.57 5.29
CA LEU A 52 -7.49 0.89 5.43
C LEU A 52 -7.15 2.24 4.80
N GLU A 53 -7.70 2.58 3.63
CA GLU A 53 -7.53 3.90 3.03
C GLU A 53 -8.01 5.01 3.97
N SER A 54 -9.21 4.86 4.56
CA SER A 54 -9.75 5.85 5.51
C SER A 54 -8.87 5.99 6.77
N SER A 55 -8.31 4.88 7.26
CA SER A 55 -7.36 4.89 8.38
C SER A 55 -6.10 5.68 8.04
N ILE A 56 -5.49 5.41 6.89
CA ILE A 56 -4.31 6.11 6.38
C ILE A 56 -4.59 7.61 6.22
N VAL A 57 -5.72 7.98 5.61
CA VAL A 57 -6.14 9.39 5.45
C VAL A 57 -6.23 10.11 6.78
N ASN A 58 -6.88 9.51 7.77
CA ASN A 58 -7.06 10.16 9.07
C ASN A 58 -5.73 10.34 9.80
N ARG A 59 -4.83 9.34 9.72
CA ARG A 59 -3.48 9.40 10.27
C ARG A 59 -2.62 10.48 9.61
N ILE A 60 -2.68 10.62 8.28
CA ILE A 60 -2.04 11.71 7.54
C ILE A 60 -2.56 13.06 8.03
N ARG A 61 -3.89 13.23 8.16
CA ARG A 61 -4.50 14.49 8.64
C ARG A 61 -4.01 14.90 10.02
N VAL A 62 -3.78 13.93 10.93
CA VAL A 62 -3.19 14.21 12.25
C VAL A 62 -1.80 14.81 12.11
N LEU A 63 -0.95 14.21 11.27
CA LEU A 63 0.40 14.72 11.00
C LEU A 63 0.39 16.09 10.30
N GLU A 64 -0.52 16.30 9.37
CA GLU A 64 -0.71 17.59 8.68
C GLU A 64 -1.19 18.69 9.64
N ALA A 65 -2.09 18.36 10.56
CA ALA A 65 -2.57 19.29 11.57
C ALA A 65 -1.45 19.70 12.54
N ALA A 66 -0.55 18.76 12.86
CA ALA A 66 0.64 18.99 13.67
C ALA A 66 1.80 19.68 12.92
N ASN A 67 1.65 19.95 11.61
CA ASN A 67 2.72 20.42 10.72
C ASN A 67 3.99 19.55 10.83
N SER A 68 3.81 18.23 10.82
CA SER A 68 4.91 17.29 10.97
C SER A 68 5.98 17.47 9.88
N PRO A 69 7.27 17.57 10.23
CA PRO A 69 8.34 17.68 9.24
C PRO A 69 8.55 16.38 8.44
N PHE A 70 7.95 15.28 8.88
CA PHE A 70 8.10 13.95 8.28
C PHE A 70 7.11 13.67 7.14
N LEU A 71 6.38 14.69 6.65
CA LEU A 71 5.53 14.62 5.47
C LEU A 71 6.18 15.20 4.19
N LEU A 72 7.51 15.14 4.11
CA LEU A 72 8.31 15.49 2.91
C LEU A 72 8.08 16.93 2.39
N GLY A 73 7.66 17.86 3.26
CA GLY A 73 7.38 19.24 2.88
C GLY A 73 6.15 19.42 1.97
N LYS A 74 5.30 18.39 1.84
CA LYS A 74 4.07 18.46 1.03
C LYS A 74 3.02 19.37 1.67
N ALA A 75 2.22 20.03 0.84
CA ALA A 75 1.09 20.79 1.34
C ALA A 75 -0.03 19.84 1.83
N LYS A 76 -0.94 20.39 2.65
CA LYS A 76 -2.06 19.62 3.20
C LYS A 76 -2.92 19.02 2.09
N GLY A 77 -3.16 17.72 2.17
CA GLY A 77 -3.92 16.94 1.19
C GLY A 77 -3.09 16.37 0.04
N GLU A 78 -1.89 16.90 -0.23
CA GLU A 78 -1.07 16.44 -1.36
C GLU A 78 -0.52 15.03 -1.13
N TYR A 79 -0.09 14.72 0.10
CA TYR A 79 0.47 13.41 0.43
C TYR A 79 -0.51 12.27 0.11
N TRP A 80 -1.77 12.39 0.56
CA TRP A 80 -2.79 11.40 0.23
C TRP A 80 -3.21 11.42 -1.24
N ALA A 81 -3.25 12.59 -1.88
CA ALA A 81 -3.63 12.70 -3.29
C ALA A 81 -2.69 11.87 -4.18
N GLU A 82 -1.38 11.95 -3.95
CA GLU A 82 -0.36 11.17 -4.68
C GLU A 82 -0.50 9.66 -4.45
N ILE A 83 -0.70 9.24 -3.18
CA ILE A 83 -0.95 7.83 -2.86
C ILE A 83 -2.18 7.32 -3.61
N LYS A 84 -3.27 8.09 -3.55
CA LYS A 84 -4.54 7.71 -4.18
C LYS A 84 -4.42 7.62 -5.69
N GLU A 85 -3.65 8.51 -6.31
CA GLU A 85 -3.34 8.45 -7.74
C GLU A 85 -2.55 7.19 -8.08
N SER A 86 -1.48 6.89 -7.32
CA SER A 86 -0.69 5.67 -7.48
C SER A 86 -1.54 4.39 -7.36
N LEU A 87 -2.40 4.31 -6.34
CA LEU A 87 -3.28 3.17 -6.12
C LEU A 87 -4.30 2.98 -7.25
N ARG A 88 -4.86 4.07 -7.79
CA ARG A 88 -5.81 4.03 -8.92
C ARG A 88 -5.17 3.54 -10.22
N ASN A 89 -3.86 3.72 -10.37
CA ASN A 89 -3.11 3.31 -11.55
C ASN A 89 -2.65 1.83 -11.48
N SER A 90 -3.00 1.10 -10.42
CA SER A 90 -2.68 -0.33 -10.29
C SER A 90 -3.44 -1.17 -11.32
N SER A 91 -2.74 -2.05 -12.03
CA SER A 91 -3.35 -2.91 -13.06
C SER A 91 -3.92 -4.20 -12.48
N TYR A 92 -3.39 -4.63 -11.33
CA TYR A 92 -3.80 -5.85 -10.65
C TYR A 92 -4.10 -5.62 -9.17
N GLN A 93 -5.08 -6.37 -8.63
CA GLN A 93 -5.46 -6.30 -7.21
C GLN A 93 -4.26 -6.51 -6.27
N ARG A 94 -3.32 -7.39 -6.66
CA ARG A 94 -2.10 -7.63 -5.88
C ARG A 94 -1.19 -6.41 -5.82
N GLU A 95 -1.10 -5.63 -6.89
CA GLU A 95 -0.30 -4.40 -6.93
C GLU A 95 -0.92 -3.34 -6.04
N TYR A 96 -2.24 -3.17 -6.12
CA TYR A 96 -2.99 -2.29 -5.23
C TYR A 96 -2.71 -2.60 -3.75
N TYR A 97 -2.87 -3.87 -3.34
CA TYR A 97 -2.62 -4.26 -1.95
C TYR A 97 -1.16 -4.08 -1.54
N ARG A 98 -0.21 -4.38 -2.44
CA ARG A 98 1.23 -4.18 -2.16
C ARG A 98 1.55 -2.70 -1.96
N GLY A 99 0.99 -1.82 -2.79
CA GLY A 99 1.14 -0.37 -2.68
C GLY A 99 0.53 0.13 -1.37
N LEU A 100 -0.71 -0.25 -1.08
CA LEU A 100 -1.41 0.18 0.12
C LEU A 100 -0.69 -0.26 1.42
N ASP A 101 -0.19 -1.49 1.45
CA ASP A 101 0.58 -2.03 2.56
C ASP A 101 1.94 -1.34 2.73
N PHE A 102 2.60 -0.96 1.63
CA PHE A 102 3.80 -0.13 1.67
C PHE A 102 3.51 1.25 2.29
N GLU A 103 2.51 1.96 1.79
CA GLU A 103 2.14 3.30 2.30
C GLU A 103 1.72 3.26 3.77
N ASN A 104 1.02 2.20 4.19
CA ASN A 104 0.63 2.02 5.58
C ASN A 104 1.85 1.87 6.52
N ARG A 105 2.88 1.12 6.10
CA ARG A 105 4.12 0.95 6.86
C ARG A 105 4.97 2.21 6.87
N ASP A 106 5.13 2.85 5.72
CA ASP A 106 5.88 4.11 5.60
C ASP A 106 5.26 5.20 6.49
N LEU A 107 3.93 5.33 6.46
CA LEU A 107 3.21 6.25 7.35
C LEU A 107 3.44 5.92 8.84
N LEU A 108 3.46 4.63 9.21
CA LEU A 108 3.74 4.24 10.60
C LEU A 108 5.14 4.67 11.05
N ILE A 109 6.14 4.61 10.17
CA ILE A 109 7.49 5.12 10.46
C ILE A 109 7.45 6.64 10.67
N ARG A 110 6.78 7.39 9.79
CA ARG A 110 6.64 8.85 9.90
C ARG A 110 5.95 9.27 11.19
N GLU A 111 4.90 8.56 11.60
CA GLU A 111 4.22 8.79 12.88
C GLU A 111 5.15 8.56 14.06
N ARG A 112 5.96 7.51 14.03
CA ARG A 112 6.92 7.21 15.10
C ARG A 112 8.03 8.24 15.18
N LYS A 113 8.56 8.69 14.04
CA LYS A 113 9.51 9.82 13.97
C LYS A 113 8.90 11.08 14.56
N HIS A 114 7.65 11.39 14.19
CA HIS A 114 6.93 12.53 14.75
C HIS A 114 6.73 12.41 16.26
N SER A 115 6.37 11.23 16.78
CA SER A 115 6.22 11.00 18.22
C SER A 115 7.53 11.26 18.97
N CYS A 116 8.66 10.72 18.48
CA CYS A 116 9.98 10.98 19.06
C CYS A 116 10.31 12.47 19.07
N TYR A 117 10.04 13.15 17.95
CA TYR A 117 10.31 14.58 17.77
C TYR A 117 9.49 15.45 18.73
N GLU A 118 8.22 15.15 18.93
CA GLU A 118 7.39 15.91 19.88
C GLU A 118 7.89 15.74 21.32
N VAL A 119 8.24 14.52 21.75
CA VAL A 119 8.83 14.29 23.08
C VAL A 119 10.15 15.05 23.23
N PHE A 120 11.01 14.99 22.21
CA PHE A 120 12.27 15.73 22.18
C PHE A 120 12.05 17.25 22.31
N ARG A 121 11.11 17.82 21.55
CA ARG A 121 10.76 19.24 21.63
C ARG A 121 10.23 19.63 23.00
N GLU A 122 9.37 18.81 23.60
CA GLU A 122 8.88 19.06 24.97
C GLU A 122 10.03 19.11 25.98
N ILE A 123 11.03 18.25 25.84
CA ILE A 123 12.22 18.26 26.71
C ILE A 123 12.99 19.58 26.54
N LEU A 124 13.23 20.03 25.32
CA LEU A 124 13.92 21.31 25.06
C LEU A 124 13.14 22.50 25.61
N LEU A 125 11.83 22.55 25.37
CA LEU A 125 10.97 23.62 25.89
C LEU A 125 11.00 23.72 27.42
N ARG A 126 11.14 22.57 28.12
CA ARG A 126 11.28 22.53 29.58
C ARG A 126 12.70 22.84 30.06
N ASN A 127 13.70 22.77 29.19
CA ASN A 127 15.11 22.97 29.53
C ASN A 127 15.81 23.89 28.51
N PRO A 128 15.47 25.20 28.47
CA PRO A 128 16.02 26.11 27.46
C PRO A 128 17.55 26.19 27.42
N SER A 129 18.22 25.95 28.54
CA SER A 129 19.68 25.91 28.63
C SER A 129 20.33 24.83 27.74
N LEU A 130 19.59 23.77 27.39
CA LEU A 130 20.08 22.75 26.48
C LEU A 130 20.19 23.29 25.05
N GLU A 131 19.21 24.08 24.63
CA GLU A 131 19.20 24.70 23.30
C GLU A 131 20.31 25.76 23.17
N GLU A 132 20.54 26.54 24.24
CA GLU A 132 21.65 27.52 24.30
C GLU A 132 23.03 26.86 24.28
N ALA A 133 23.16 25.67 24.86
CA ALA A 133 24.43 24.94 24.93
C ALA A 133 24.75 24.16 23.64
N ALA A 134 23.80 24.05 22.72
CA ALA A 134 23.95 23.22 21.53
C ALA A 134 24.87 23.85 20.48
N ALA A 135 25.72 23.03 19.86
CA ALA A 135 26.60 23.49 18.77
C ALA A 135 25.82 23.81 17.47
N TYR A 136 24.67 23.15 17.27
CA TYR A 136 23.80 23.26 16.11
C TYR A 136 22.34 23.30 16.54
N PRO A 137 21.40 23.75 15.68
CA PRO A 137 19.96 23.71 15.97
C PRO A 137 19.51 22.29 16.37
N PRO A 138 19.15 22.04 17.64
CA PRO A 138 18.93 20.69 18.15
C PRO A 138 17.80 19.96 17.43
N GLN A 139 16.77 20.69 17.02
CA GLN A 139 15.60 20.16 16.33
C GLN A 139 15.95 19.65 14.94
N GLU A 140 16.76 20.41 14.18
CA GLU A 140 17.22 20.00 12.85
C GLU A 140 18.17 18.81 12.95
N ASN A 141 19.09 18.84 13.91
CA ASN A 141 20.01 17.73 14.16
C ASN A 141 19.26 16.45 14.52
N PHE A 142 18.25 16.54 15.39
CA PHE A 142 17.43 15.40 15.77
C PHE A 142 16.62 14.83 14.59
N ILE A 143 16.08 15.70 13.72
CA ILE A 143 15.42 15.25 12.49
C ILE A 143 16.41 14.52 11.58
N SER A 144 17.65 15.03 11.42
CA SER A 144 18.70 14.37 10.63
C SER A 144 19.03 13.00 11.21
N PHE A 145 19.27 12.91 12.52
CA PHE A 145 19.54 11.66 13.23
C PHE A 145 18.46 10.59 12.97
N LEU A 146 17.18 10.97 13.04
CA LEU A 146 16.08 10.04 12.76
C LEU A 146 16.02 9.59 11.29
N ASN A 147 16.43 10.46 10.35
CA ASN A 147 16.42 10.15 8.92
C ASN A 147 17.62 9.30 8.50
N GLU A 148 18.82 9.63 8.96
CA GLU A 148 20.06 8.90 8.70
C GLU A 148 20.01 7.45 9.21
N LYS A 149 19.16 7.17 10.21
CA LYS A 149 18.98 5.81 10.71
C LYS A 149 18.54 4.84 9.59
N ARG A 150 17.71 5.30 8.65
CA ARG A 150 17.26 4.47 7.53
C ARG A 150 18.46 4.04 6.68
N ASP A 151 19.28 5.00 6.28
CA ASP A 151 20.48 4.76 5.47
C ASP A 151 21.44 3.79 6.18
N ALA A 152 21.63 3.96 7.49
CA ALA A 152 22.45 3.07 8.30
C ALA A 152 21.89 1.64 8.36
N LEU A 153 20.57 1.47 8.43
CA LEU A 153 19.93 0.15 8.42
C LEU A 153 20.06 -0.54 7.06
N ASP A 154 19.86 0.19 5.97
CA ASP A 154 20.00 -0.33 4.61
C ASP A 154 21.45 -0.79 4.34
N VAL A 155 22.46 -0.04 4.82
CA VAL A 155 23.89 -0.43 4.70
C VAL A 155 24.23 -1.65 5.55
N SER A 156 23.70 -1.73 6.79
CA SER A 156 24.05 -2.80 7.74
C SER A 156 23.31 -4.11 7.50
N HIS A 157 22.24 -4.12 6.70
CA HIS A 157 21.43 -5.30 6.42
C HIS A 157 21.29 -5.57 4.91
N PRO A 158 22.42 -5.78 4.20
CA PRO A 158 22.37 -6.03 2.77
C PRO A 158 21.56 -7.31 2.49
N GLY A 159 20.61 -7.21 1.57
CA GLY A 159 19.75 -8.33 1.17
C GLY A 159 18.45 -8.47 1.97
N HIS A 160 18.25 -7.66 3.02
CA HIS A 160 16.93 -7.56 3.64
C HIS A 160 15.92 -6.94 2.68
N SER A 161 14.68 -7.40 2.73
CA SER A 161 13.57 -6.74 2.05
C SER A 161 13.26 -5.39 2.70
N PRO A 162 12.68 -4.42 1.95
CA PRO A 162 12.27 -3.15 2.53
C PRO A 162 11.39 -3.31 3.77
N ALA A 163 10.45 -4.26 3.75
CA ALA A 163 9.56 -4.53 4.88
C ALA A 163 10.29 -5.06 6.13
N GLU A 164 11.42 -5.75 5.98
CA GLU A 164 12.24 -6.17 7.12
C GLU A 164 12.99 -4.98 7.71
N VAL A 165 13.54 -4.11 6.86
CA VAL A 165 14.20 -2.88 7.31
C VAL A 165 13.21 -1.94 8.00
N ASP A 166 11.99 -1.79 7.47
CA ASP A 166 10.91 -1.00 8.07
C ASP A 166 10.62 -1.45 9.51
N ARG A 167 10.61 -2.78 9.76
CA ARG A 167 10.40 -3.33 11.11
C ARG A 167 11.53 -2.97 12.06
N LEU A 168 12.78 -3.01 11.59
CA LEU A 168 13.94 -2.61 12.38
C LEU A 168 13.91 -1.12 12.72
N GLU A 169 13.52 -0.27 11.77
CA GLU A 169 13.36 1.16 11.99
C GLU A 169 12.26 1.44 13.02
N ILE A 170 11.10 0.77 12.91
CA ILE A 170 10.01 0.90 13.89
C ILE A 170 10.48 0.47 15.29
N LEU A 171 11.24 -0.61 15.42
CA LEU A 171 11.78 -1.06 16.71
C LEU A 171 12.76 -0.05 17.29
N PHE A 172 13.64 0.50 16.46
CA PHE A 172 14.57 1.55 16.88
C PHE A 172 13.83 2.79 17.39
N LEU A 173 12.86 3.30 16.63
CA LEU A 173 12.10 4.49 17.01
C LEU A 173 11.34 4.29 18.33
N LYS A 174 10.82 3.08 18.59
CA LYS A 174 10.20 2.75 19.88
C LYS A 174 11.19 2.83 21.04
N GLU A 175 12.42 2.35 20.86
CA GLU A 175 13.43 2.44 21.92
C GLU A 175 13.91 3.89 22.14
N VAL A 176 14.03 4.69 21.08
CA VAL A 176 14.32 6.13 21.18
C VAL A 176 13.22 6.85 21.97
N GLU A 177 11.96 6.67 21.59
CA GLU A 177 10.81 7.27 22.27
C GLU A 177 10.79 6.89 23.76
N LYS A 178 11.00 5.61 24.07
CA LYS A 178 11.04 5.08 25.43
C LYS A 178 12.19 5.67 26.26
N ASP A 179 13.38 5.83 25.66
CA ASP A 179 14.52 6.46 26.33
C ASP A 179 14.26 7.94 26.61
N LEU A 180 13.73 8.69 25.64
CA LEU A 180 13.35 10.10 25.79
C LEU A 180 12.33 10.29 26.91
N VAL A 181 11.27 9.48 26.91
CA VAL A 181 10.22 9.56 27.95
C VAL A 181 10.76 9.20 29.34
N LYS A 182 11.63 8.18 29.42
CA LYS A 182 12.16 7.70 30.70
C LYS A 182 13.21 8.65 31.29
N ASN A 183 14.12 9.15 30.47
CA ASN A 183 15.33 9.84 30.91
C ASN A 183 15.28 11.36 30.70
N GLY A 184 14.31 11.86 29.93
CA GLY A 184 14.13 13.30 29.70
C GLY A 184 15.40 13.96 29.19
N SER A 185 15.82 15.05 29.83
CA SER A 185 17.06 15.78 29.49
C SER A 185 18.35 14.95 29.66
N GLY A 186 18.30 13.85 30.42
CA GLY A 186 19.41 12.90 30.57
C GLY A 186 19.45 11.80 29.51
N SER A 187 18.52 11.80 28.55
CA SER A 187 18.51 10.85 27.44
C SER A 187 19.79 10.95 26.62
N ILE A 188 20.31 9.79 26.20
CA ILE A 188 21.47 9.73 25.29
C ILE A 188 21.16 10.39 23.95
N HIS A 189 19.88 10.43 23.55
CA HIS A 189 19.42 11.06 22.33
C HIS A 189 19.23 12.57 22.47
N ILE A 190 19.21 13.10 23.69
CA ILE A 190 19.34 14.54 23.93
C ILE A 190 20.81 14.90 23.87
N ILE A 191 21.63 14.30 24.75
CA ILE A 191 23.06 14.63 24.88
C ILE A 191 23.81 14.45 23.55
N GLY A 192 23.53 13.36 22.83
CA GLY A 192 24.17 13.07 21.55
C GLY A 192 23.77 14.02 20.41
N ASN A 193 22.61 14.71 20.51
CA ASN A 193 22.14 15.64 19.49
C ASN A 193 22.43 17.12 19.85
N LEU A 194 23.03 17.40 21.00
CA LEU A 194 23.46 18.76 21.40
C LEU A 194 24.94 19.04 21.09
N ASN A 195 25.75 17.99 20.92
CA ASN A 195 27.17 18.09 20.55
C ASN A 195 27.36 18.05 19.05
#